data_AF-X6L9T6-F1
#
_entry.id   AF-X6L9T6-F1
#
_cell.length_a   1.000
_cell.length_b   1.000
_cell.length_c   1.000
_cell.angle_alpha   90.00
_cell.angle_beta   90.00
_cell.angle_gamma   90.00
#
_symmetry.space_group_name_H-M   'P 1'
#
loop_
_entity.id
_entity.type
_entity.pdbx_description
1 polymer ?
#
loop_
_entity_poly.entity_id
_entity_poly.type
_entity_poly.pdbx_seq_one_letter_code
_entity_poly.pdbx_strand_id
1 'polypeptide(L)'
;TLLSFGSGWHGKNKHTLMMKYVSVWSDDNNNDKNKNENENETNKSKELNELNKSNNYNQWIPFTDNNNIPIIIGRYHDDYQGVCALIGGLNNHLLFIAYLPNNISVFDLNTFQFIEHDTLPTSDLISYHCFVSNSENGQGQEMMKTNKQNYQMLL
;
A
#
# COMPACT_ATOMS: atom_id res chain seq x y z
N THR A 1 -3.75 -4.29 -4.20
CA THR A 1 -3.24 -3.04 -4.81
C THR A 1 -1.99 -2.62 -4.10
N LEU A 2 -0.98 -2.15 -4.82
CA LEU A 2 0.26 -1.61 -4.28
C LEU A 2 0.32 -0.11 -4.57
N LEU A 3 0.85 0.65 -3.61
CA LEU A 3 1.10 2.09 -3.72
C LEU A 3 2.60 2.33 -3.61
N SER A 4 3.16 3.15 -4.49
CA SER A 4 4.58 3.53 -4.50
C SER A 4 4.69 5.03 -4.67
N PHE A 5 5.47 5.69 -3.83
CA PHE A 5 5.70 7.12 -3.94
C PHE A 5 7.03 7.50 -3.32
N GLY A 6 7.54 8.66 -3.72
CA GLY A 6 8.82 9.16 -3.25
C GLY A 6 9.32 10.33 -4.08
N SER A 7 10.55 10.75 -3.81
CA SER A 7 11.25 11.76 -4.59
C SER A 7 12.71 11.38 -4.81
N GLY A 8 13.32 12.01 -5.81
CA GLY A 8 14.77 12.13 -5.90
C GLY A 8 15.32 13.14 -4.90
N TRP A 9 16.62 13.39 -5.03
CA TRP A 9 17.38 14.33 -4.19
C TRP A 9 16.71 15.71 -4.06
N HIS A 10 16.67 16.24 -2.83
CA HIS A 10 16.10 17.54 -2.51
C HIS A 10 14.61 17.66 -2.88
N GLY A 11 13.85 16.57 -2.73
CA GLY A 11 12.41 16.58 -3.03
C GLY A 11 12.05 16.71 -4.52
N LYS A 12 13.01 16.54 -5.44
CA LYS A 12 12.76 16.64 -6.89
C LYS A 12 12.09 15.39 -7.44
N ASN A 13 11.39 15.49 -8.58
CA ASN A 13 10.80 14.35 -9.29
C ASN A 13 9.87 13.50 -8.41
N LYS A 14 9.00 14.18 -7.64
CA LYS A 14 7.97 13.51 -6.84
C LYS A 14 7.07 12.68 -7.76
N HIS A 15 6.75 11.47 -7.32
CA HIS A 15 5.85 10.59 -8.04
C HIS A 15 4.96 9.83 -7.06
N THR A 16 3.78 9.46 -7.53
CA THR A 16 2.88 8.54 -6.83
C THR A 16 2.27 7.63 -7.88
N LEU A 17 2.49 6.34 -7.69
CA LEU A 17 2.17 5.27 -8.63
C LEU A 17 1.35 4.22 -7.90
N MET A 18 0.42 3.62 -8.62
CA MET A 18 -0.39 2.52 -8.14
C MET A 18 -0.24 1.32 -9.07
N MET A 19 -0.29 0.13 -8.50
CA MET A 19 -0.34 -1.12 -9.26
C MET A 19 -1.50 -1.98 -8.77
N LYS A 20 -2.36 -2.37 -9.71
CA LYS A 20 -3.30 -3.47 -9.51
C LYS A 20 -2.52 -4.77 -9.68
N TYR A 21 -2.10 -5.33 -8.55
CA TYR A 21 -1.32 -6.57 -8.54
C TYR A 21 -2.22 -7.81 -8.63
N VAL A 22 -1.85 -8.74 -9.51
CA VAL A 22 -2.40 -10.09 -9.62
C VAL A 22 -1.24 -11.07 -9.42
N SER A 23 -1.42 -12.03 -8.52
CA SER A 23 -0.40 -13.02 -8.20
C SER A 23 0.00 -13.83 -9.43
N VAL A 24 1.28 -13.78 -9.77
CA VAL A 24 1.91 -14.60 -10.82
C VAL A 24 2.35 -15.98 -10.30
N TRP A 25 2.25 -16.18 -8.98
CA TRP A 25 2.62 -17.42 -8.28
C TRP A 25 1.39 -18.23 -7.89
N SER A 26 0.24 -17.92 -8.48
CA SER A 26 -0.96 -18.74 -8.31
C SER A 26 -0.72 -20.04 -9.05
N ASP A 27 -0.18 -21.03 -8.35
CA ASP A 27 -0.06 -22.37 -8.91
C ASP A 27 -1.45 -22.87 -9.30
N ASP A 28 -1.64 -23.20 -10.57
CA ASP A 28 -2.70 -24.08 -11.07
C ASP A 28 -2.49 -25.53 -10.54
N ASN A 29 -2.07 -25.69 -9.29
CA ASN A 29 -1.89 -26.98 -8.62
C ASN A 29 -3.24 -27.57 -8.19
N ASN A 30 -4.21 -27.59 -9.10
CA ASN A 30 -5.18 -28.68 -9.19
C ASN A 30 -4.64 -29.72 -10.20
N ASN A 31 -3.49 -30.29 -9.86
CA ASN A 31 -3.03 -31.57 -10.41
C ASN A 31 -3.68 -32.75 -9.67
N ASP A 32 -4.91 -32.60 -9.18
CA ASP A 32 -5.77 -33.77 -8.96
C ASP A 32 -6.32 -34.19 -10.32
N LYS A 33 -5.49 -34.95 -11.05
CA LYS A 33 -5.88 -35.78 -12.21
C LYS A 33 -6.83 -36.89 -11.75
N ASN A 34 -7.99 -36.52 -11.22
CA ASN A 34 -9.14 -37.39 -11.03
C ASN A 34 -10.39 -36.54 -10.77
N LYS A 35 -10.79 -35.73 -11.74
CA LYS A 35 -12.21 -35.42 -11.91
C LYS A 35 -12.52 -35.16 -13.38
N ASN A 36 -13.46 -35.95 -13.85
CA ASN A 36 -13.99 -36.00 -15.19
C ASN A 36 -14.15 -34.61 -15.82
N GLU A 37 -13.74 -34.53 -17.08
CA GLU A 37 -13.97 -33.45 -18.01
C GLU A 37 -15.40 -32.91 -17.84
N ASN A 38 -15.51 -31.73 -17.24
CA ASN A 38 -16.66 -30.86 -17.41
C ASN A 38 -16.11 -29.57 -18.03
N GLU A 39 -16.63 -29.23 -19.20
CA GLU A 39 -16.24 -28.15 -20.13
C GLU A 39 -16.29 -26.72 -19.54
N ASN A 40 -16.42 -26.57 -18.21
CA ASN A 40 -16.60 -25.29 -17.52
C ASN A 40 -15.30 -24.70 -16.95
N GLU A 41 -14.23 -25.49 -16.77
CA GLU A 41 -12.95 -25.02 -16.21
C GLU A 41 -12.05 -24.34 -17.26
N THR A 42 -12.08 -24.84 -18.51
CA THR A 42 -11.27 -24.34 -19.62
C THR A 42 -11.70 -22.94 -20.10
N ASN A 43 -12.97 -22.58 -19.88
CA ASN A 43 -13.48 -21.25 -20.24
C ASN A 43 -13.06 -20.21 -19.20
N LYS A 44 -13.02 -20.57 -17.91
CA LYS A 44 -12.66 -19.64 -16.82
C LYS A 44 -11.18 -19.21 -16.86
N SER A 45 -10.26 -20.11 -17.17
CA SER A 45 -8.82 -19.79 -17.28
C SER A 45 -8.49 -19.00 -18.54
N LYS A 46 -9.16 -19.28 -19.67
CA LYS A 46 -9.04 -18.49 -20.90
C LYS A 46 -9.65 -17.10 -20.74
N GLU A 47 -10.80 -16.99 -20.10
CA GLU A 47 -11.48 -15.72 -19.82
C GLU A 47 -10.67 -14.86 -18.83
N LEU A 48 -10.07 -15.47 -17.79
CA LEU A 48 -9.11 -14.78 -16.90
C LEU A 48 -7.88 -14.28 -17.66
N ASN A 49 -7.33 -15.07 -18.58
CA ASN A 49 -6.18 -14.69 -19.40
C ASN A 49 -6.50 -13.58 -20.42
N GLU A 50 -7.68 -13.57 -21.02
CA GLU A 50 -8.12 -12.48 -21.91
C GLU A 50 -8.47 -11.19 -21.14
N LEU A 51 -9.05 -11.31 -19.94
CA LEU A 51 -9.34 -10.19 -19.04
C LEU A 51 -8.06 -9.60 -18.43
N ASN A 52 -7.02 -10.42 -18.24
CA ASN A 52 -5.68 -9.99 -17.84
C ASN A 52 -4.92 -9.25 -18.96
N LYS A 53 -5.27 -9.49 -20.23
CA LYS A 53 -4.60 -8.87 -21.39
C LYS A 53 -5.15 -7.48 -21.72
N SER A 54 -6.40 -7.21 -21.34
CA SER A 54 -7.08 -5.93 -21.56
C SER A 54 -6.97 -4.97 -20.36
N ASN A 55 -6.73 -5.50 -19.16
CA ASN A 55 -6.56 -4.72 -17.95
C ASN A 55 -5.08 -4.69 -17.58
N ASN A 56 -4.47 -3.50 -17.55
CA ASN A 56 -3.05 -3.24 -17.22
C ASN A 56 -2.68 -3.69 -15.78
N TYR A 57 -2.75 -4.99 -15.50
CA TYR A 57 -2.34 -5.60 -14.23
C TYR A 57 -0.83 -5.68 -14.16
N ASN A 58 -0.31 -5.68 -12.94
CA ASN A 58 1.13 -5.76 -12.67
C ASN A 58 1.95 -4.66 -13.38
N GLN A 59 1.31 -3.55 -13.73
CA GLN A 59 1.94 -2.34 -14.26
C GLN A 59 1.81 -1.20 -13.26
N TRP A 60 2.86 -0.39 -13.14
CA TRP A 60 2.82 0.86 -12.40
C TRP A 60 2.17 1.93 -13.27
N ILE A 61 1.05 2.48 -12.81
CA ILE A 61 0.35 3.59 -13.45
C ILE A 61 0.29 4.78 -12.49
N PRO A 62 0.13 6.03 -12.98
CA PRO A 62 -0.09 7.18 -12.13
C PRO A 62 -1.24 6.93 -11.16
N PHE A 63 -1.06 7.30 -9.88
CA PHE A 63 -2.15 7.31 -8.92
C PHE A 63 -3.05 8.51 -9.21
N THR A 64 -4.36 8.30 -9.36
CA THR A 64 -5.30 9.35 -9.77
C THR A 64 -6.51 9.43 -8.87
N ASP A 65 -7.15 10.60 -8.84
CA ASP A 65 -8.45 10.77 -8.23
C ASP A 65 -9.58 10.14 -9.06
N ASN A 66 -10.83 10.32 -8.61
CA ASN A 66 -12.03 9.81 -9.30
C ASN A 66 -12.27 10.46 -10.68
N ASN A 67 -11.58 11.56 -10.99
CA ASN A 67 -11.65 12.26 -12.27
C ASN A 67 -10.44 11.93 -13.17
N ASN A 68 -9.64 10.93 -12.82
CA ASN A 68 -8.38 10.55 -13.49
C ASN A 68 -7.31 11.66 -13.46
N ILE A 69 -7.37 12.57 -12.50
CA ILE A 69 -6.34 13.59 -12.28
C ILE A 69 -5.23 12.96 -11.43
N PRO A 70 -3.96 12.98 -11.89
CA PRO A 70 -2.84 12.46 -11.10
C PRO A 70 -2.70 13.15 -9.75
N ILE A 71 -2.61 12.35 -8.70
CA ILE A 71 -2.35 12.78 -7.32
C ILE A 71 -0.87 12.56 -7.06
N ILE A 72 -0.19 13.60 -6.57
CA ILE A 72 1.18 13.51 -6.08
C ILE A 72 1.15 13.69 -4.57
N ILE A 73 1.56 12.65 -3.83
CA ILE A 73 1.68 12.70 -2.38
C ILE A 73 3.01 13.38 -2.03
N GLY A 74 2.92 14.51 -1.33
CA GLY A 74 4.06 15.31 -0.87
C GLY A 74 3.96 16.77 -1.31
N ARG A 75 4.28 17.71 -0.40
CA ARG A 75 4.22 19.15 -0.70
C ARG A 75 5.45 19.59 -1.46
N TYR A 76 5.39 20.79 -2.04
CA TYR A 76 6.45 21.32 -2.90
C TYR A 76 7.86 21.21 -2.27
N HIS A 77 7.99 21.61 -1.00
CA HIS A 77 9.27 21.62 -0.27
C HIS A 77 9.62 20.33 0.48
N ASP A 78 8.72 19.35 0.55
CA ASP A 78 9.00 18.12 1.29
C ASP A 78 10.03 17.27 0.52
N ASP A 79 10.99 16.68 1.25
CA ASP A 79 11.95 15.73 0.70
C ASP A 79 11.53 14.30 1.06
N TYR A 80 11.08 13.56 0.07
CA TYR A 80 10.58 12.19 0.20
C TYR A 80 11.65 11.17 -0.25
N GLN A 81 12.93 11.57 -0.24
CA GLN A 81 14.03 10.64 -0.37
C GLN A 81 14.02 9.67 0.83
N GLY A 82 13.88 8.37 0.54
CA GLY A 82 13.80 7.35 1.58
C GLY A 82 12.55 7.46 2.47
N VAL A 83 11.45 8.01 1.93
CA VAL A 83 10.16 8.06 2.63
C VAL A 83 9.70 6.66 3.03
N CYS A 84 9.17 6.54 4.24
CA CYS A 84 8.51 5.34 4.72
C CYS A 84 7.03 5.64 4.96
N ALA A 85 6.17 4.66 4.68
CA ALA A 85 4.75 4.81 4.97
C ALA A 85 4.09 3.51 5.40
N LEU A 86 3.05 3.66 6.21
CA LEU A 86 2.21 2.58 6.72
C LEU A 86 0.74 2.95 6.55
N ILE A 87 -0.07 1.99 6.12
CA ILE A 87 -1.53 2.13 6.09
C ILE A 87 -2.09 1.68 7.44
N GLY A 88 -2.94 2.51 8.02
CA GLY A 88 -3.63 2.22 9.28
C GLY A 88 -4.91 3.03 9.48
N GLY A 89 -5.25 3.28 10.74
CA GLY A 89 -6.54 3.83 11.14
C GLY A 89 -7.66 2.77 11.14
N LEU A 90 -8.77 3.07 11.80
CA LEU A 90 -9.87 2.10 12.02
C LEU A 90 -10.39 1.44 10.74
N ASN A 91 -10.38 2.17 9.62
CA ASN A 91 -10.84 1.68 8.31
C ASN A 91 -9.72 1.52 7.27
N ASN A 92 -8.44 1.45 7.68
CA ASN A 92 -7.30 1.35 6.77
C ASN A 92 -7.27 2.42 5.66
N HIS A 93 -7.69 3.63 6.01
CA HIS A 93 -7.81 4.77 5.08
C HIS A 93 -6.78 5.86 5.36
N LEU A 94 -5.98 5.72 6.43
CA LEU A 94 -4.96 6.68 6.79
C LEU A 94 -3.60 6.14 6.37
N LEU A 95 -2.85 6.96 5.65
CA LEU A 95 -1.46 6.72 5.28
C LEU A 95 -0.59 7.58 6.21
N PHE A 96 0.13 6.93 7.12
CA PHE A 96 1.13 7.56 7.96
C PHE A 96 2.44 7.60 7.17
N ILE A 97 3.02 8.78 7.00
CA ILE A 97 4.17 9.02 6.14
C ILE A 97 5.27 9.65 6.98
N ALA A 98 6.41 8.98 7.12
CA ALA A 98 7.58 9.53 7.80
C ALA A 98 8.70 9.80 6.78
N TYR A 99 9.29 11.00 6.84
CA TYR A 99 10.20 11.51 5.82
C TYR A 99 11.18 12.56 6.37
N LEU A 100 12.18 12.90 5.56
CA LEU A 100 13.25 13.82 5.92
C LEU A 100 12.72 15.23 6.28
N PRO A 101 13.37 15.97 7.21
CA PRO A 101 14.41 15.52 8.14
C PRO A 101 13.91 14.59 9.24
N ASN A 102 12.79 14.89 9.88
CA ASN A 102 12.25 14.13 10.99
C ASN A 102 10.72 14.33 11.03
N ASN A 103 10.10 14.45 9.85
CA ASN A 103 8.70 14.78 9.72
C ASN A 103 7.85 13.52 9.70
N ILE A 104 6.62 13.65 10.21
CA ILE A 104 5.54 12.70 10.01
C ILE A 104 4.31 13.44 9.48
N SER A 105 3.53 12.79 8.63
CA SER A 105 2.27 13.34 8.13
C SER A 105 1.23 12.25 8.01
N VAL A 106 -0.03 12.64 8.17
CA VAL A 106 -1.18 11.75 7.98
C VAL A 106 -1.91 12.19 6.74
N PHE A 107 -2.07 11.28 5.79
CA PHE A 107 -2.79 11.50 4.54
C PHE A 107 -4.00 10.57 4.47
N ASP A 108 -5.18 11.13 4.16
CA ASP A 108 -6.41 10.36 3.98
C ASP A 108 -6.53 9.86 2.55
N LEU A 109 -6.52 8.53 2.38
CA LEU A 109 -6.63 7.86 1.09
C LEU A 109 -8.03 7.94 0.47
N ASN A 110 -9.07 8.30 1.24
CA ASN A 110 -10.43 8.47 0.71
C ASN A 110 -10.65 9.87 0.15
N THR A 111 -10.15 10.89 0.84
CA THR A 111 -10.34 12.30 0.45
C THR A 111 -9.16 12.86 -0.35
N PHE A 112 -8.05 12.13 -0.40
CA PHE A 112 -6.79 12.54 -1.02
C PHE A 112 -6.23 13.84 -0.43
N GLN A 113 -6.37 14.03 0.88
CA GLN A 113 -5.96 15.23 1.60
C GLN A 113 -5.06 14.89 2.78
N PHE A 114 -4.14 15.81 3.10
CA PHE A 114 -3.40 15.76 4.36
C PHE A 114 -4.31 16.16 5.51
N ILE A 115 -4.27 15.38 6.60
CA ILE A 115 -5.00 15.64 7.84
C ILE A 115 -4.11 16.40 8.82
N GLU A 116 -2.88 15.93 9.03
CA GLU A 116 -1.98 16.45 10.06
C GLU A 116 -0.51 16.35 9.62
N HIS A 117 0.32 17.24 10.15
CA HIS A 117 1.76 17.25 9.97
C HIS A 117 2.43 17.52 11.31
N ASP A 118 3.44 16.73 11.64
CA ASP A 118 4.18 16.89 12.89
C ASP A 118 5.66 16.54 12.69
N THR A 119 6.48 16.83 13.69
CA THR A 119 7.87 16.40 13.76
C THR A 119 8.02 15.31 14.80
N LEU A 120 8.68 14.23 14.41
CA LEU A 120 9.04 13.16 15.32
C LEU A 120 10.04 13.68 16.35
N PRO A 121 9.95 13.22 17.62
CA PRO A 121 10.79 13.72 18.72
C PRO A 121 12.20 13.12 18.67
N THR A 122 12.87 13.26 17.53
CA THR A 122 14.26 12.88 17.28
C THR A 122 15.03 14.07 16.74
N SER A 123 16.29 14.19 17.13
CA SER A 123 17.22 15.20 16.59
C SER A 123 17.90 14.75 15.30
N ASP A 124 17.78 13.47 14.93
CA ASP A 124 18.47 12.89 13.78
C ASP A 124 17.63 12.95 12.51
N LEU A 125 18.31 12.88 11.37
CA LEU A 125 17.66 12.75 10.06
C LEU A 125 17.11 11.32 9.89
N ILE A 126 15.81 11.21 9.67
CA ILE A 126 15.14 9.95 9.35
C ILE A 126 15.01 9.81 7.83
N SER A 127 15.49 8.70 7.31
CA SER A 127 15.33 8.29 5.91
C SER A 127 15.60 6.79 5.80
N TYR A 128 15.01 6.13 4.80
CA TYR A 128 15.22 4.71 4.51
C TYR A 128 14.90 3.75 5.68
N HIS A 129 14.03 4.16 6.60
CA HIS A 129 13.57 3.35 7.73
C HIS A 129 12.36 2.50 7.33
N CYS A 130 11.98 1.55 8.19
CA CYS A 130 10.74 0.77 8.04
C CYS A 130 9.87 0.94 9.28
N PHE A 131 8.55 0.95 9.08
CA PHE A 131 7.62 0.71 10.16
C PHE A 131 7.55 -0.79 10.45
N VAL A 132 7.63 -1.14 11.73
CA VAL A 132 7.44 -2.52 12.19
C VAL A 132 6.20 -2.53 13.07
N SER A 133 5.21 -3.34 12.71
CA SER A 133 4.05 -3.59 13.56
C SER A 133 4.50 -4.33 14.81
N ASN A 134 4.22 -3.76 15.99
CA ASN A 134 4.39 -4.50 17.23
C ASN A 134 3.23 -5.51 17.34
N SER A 135 3.53 -6.81 17.42
CA SER A 135 2.53 -7.79 17.81
C SER A 135 2.38 -7.74 19.34
N GLU A 136 1.46 -6.92 19.85
CA GLU A 136 1.06 -7.05 21.24
C GLU A 136 0.49 -8.47 21.47
N ASN A 137 1.27 -9.29 22.18
CA ASN A 137 0.95 -10.58 22.80
C ASN A 137 0.76 -11.80 21.89
N GLY A 138 1.89 -12.45 21.55
CA GLY A 138 1.96 -13.86 21.17
C GLY A 138 1.71 -14.85 22.33
N GLN A 139 0.64 -14.65 23.13
CA GLN A 139 0.04 -15.67 23.98
C GLN A 139 -1.47 -15.56 23.88
N GLY A 140 -2.12 -16.70 23.61
CA GLY A 140 -3.44 -16.79 23.01
C GLY A 140 -4.54 -16.00 23.70
N GLN A 141 -5.26 -15.23 22.90
CA GLN A 141 -6.68 -15.05 23.09
C GLN A 141 -7.37 -15.30 21.75
N GLU A 142 -8.28 -16.27 21.79
CA GLU A 142 -9.27 -16.51 20.75
C GLU A 142 -9.94 -15.20 20.33
N MET A 143 -10.35 -15.19 19.07
CA MET A 143 -11.17 -14.16 18.44
C MET A 143 -12.25 -13.59 19.39
N MET A 144 -11.98 -12.45 20.01
CA MET A 144 -13.04 -11.58 20.51
C MET A 144 -13.23 -10.43 19.55
N LYS A 145 -14.36 -10.45 18.85
CA LYS A 145 -14.92 -9.33 18.11
C LYS A 145 -15.12 -8.15 19.06
N THR A 146 -14.14 -7.28 19.17
CA THR A 146 -14.35 -5.89 19.58
C THR A 146 -13.28 -5.02 18.93
N ASN A 147 -13.74 -4.05 18.14
CA ASN A 147 -12.96 -3.10 17.36
C ASN A 147 -12.06 -2.21 18.24
N LYS A 148 -10.86 -2.70 18.57
CA LYS A 148 -9.77 -1.86 19.04
C LYS A 148 -8.44 -2.49 18.61
N GLN A 149 -8.06 -2.25 17.36
CA GLN A 149 -6.67 -2.39 16.96
C GLN A 149 -5.95 -1.13 17.42
N ASN A 150 -5.40 -1.16 18.64
CA ASN A 150 -4.42 -0.18 19.07
C ASN A 150 -3.11 -0.53 18.37
N TYR A 151 -2.84 0.11 17.24
CA TYR A 151 -1.51 0.08 16.64
C TYR A 151 -0.62 1.02 17.46
N GLN A 152 0.07 0.49 18.48
CA GLN A 152 1.24 1.16 19.01
C GLN A 152 2.37 1.01 17.98
N MET A 153 2.68 2.10 17.27
CA MET A 153 3.91 2.20 16.49
C MET A 153 5.06 2.49 17.45
N LEU A 154 6.04 1.60 17.51
CA LEU A 154 7.37 1.96 18.00
C LEU A 154 8.11 2.59 16.81
N LEU A 155 8.47 3.86 16.94
CA LEU A 155 9.36 4.55 16.01
C LEU A 155 10.82 4.30 16.37
#